data_AF-A0A7W0W046-F1
#
_entry.id   AF-A0A7W0W046-F1
#
_cell.length_a   1.000
_cell.length_b   1.000
_cell.length_c   1.000
_cell.angle_alpha   90.00
_cell.angle_beta   90.00
_cell.angle_gamma   90.00
#
_symmetry.space_group_name_H-M   'P 1'
#
loop_
_entity.id
_entity.type
_entity.pdbx_description
1 polymer ?
#
loop_
_entity_poly.entity_id
_entity_poly.type
_entity_poly.pdbx_seq_one_letter_code
_entity_poly.pdbx_strand_id
1 'polypeptide(L)' 'LFAGSIGRTDLPFSNPAQLASSQEKIAALPVETVIYPGHGMDTTIGQERLSNPFLNGSARIVQK' A
#
# COMPACT_ATOMS: atom_id res chain seq x y z
N LEU A 1 1.77 -2.94 2.28
CA LEU A 1 0.33 -2.63 2.17
C LEU A 1 -0.38 -3.04 3.45
N PHE A 2 -1.26 -2.19 3.98
CA PHE A 2 -2.11 -2.45 5.15
C PHE A 2 -3.56 -2.17 4.76
N ALA A 3 -4.55 -2.70 5.48
CA ALA A 3 -5.95 -2.41 5.23
C ALA A 3 -6.22 -0.89 5.27
N GLY A 4 -6.59 -0.31 4.13
CA GLY A 4 -6.87 1.12 3.96
C GLY A 4 -5.67 2.07 4.11
N SER A 5 -4.43 1.56 4.22
CA SER A 5 -3.24 2.41 4.45
C SER A 5 -1.93 1.77 3.94
N ILE A 6 -0.80 2.43 4.20
CA ILE A 6 0.55 1.98 3.84
C ILE A 6 1.51 2.14 5.02
N GLY A 7 2.68 1.53 4.91
CA GLY A 7 3.74 1.73 5.90
C GLY A 7 4.20 3.18 5.96
N ARG A 8 4.60 3.60 7.15
CA ARG A 8 5.20 4.92 7.39
C ARG A 8 6.51 5.07 6.63
N THR A 9 6.79 6.30 6.18
CA THR A 9 8.01 6.66 5.44
C THR A 9 8.88 7.69 6.16
N ASP A 10 8.52 8.06 7.39
CA ASP A 10 9.14 9.13 8.16
C ASP A 10 10.18 8.64 9.19
N LEU A 11 10.50 7.34 9.19
CA LEU A 11 11.51 6.76 10.06
C LEU A 11 12.90 6.76 9.39
N PRO A 12 14.00 6.75 10.17
CA PRO A 12 15.34 6.56 9.63
C PRO A 12 15.41 5.34 8.70
N PHE A 13 16.18 5.47 7.60
CA PHE A 13 16.34 4.44 6.56
C PHE A 13 15.08 4.11 5.74
N SER A 14 13.97 4.81 5.95
CA SER A 14 12.82 4.72 5.04
C SER A 14 13.16 5.31 3.67
N ASN A 15 12.62 4.72 2.61
CA ASN A 15 12.73 5.24 1.27
C ASN A 15 11.33 5.36 0.63
N PRO A 16 10.76 6.58 0.57
CA PRO A 16 9.42 6.79 0.01
C PRO A 16 9.29 6.32 -1.46
N ALA A 17 10.34 6.49 -2.26
CA ALA A 17 10.34 6.07 -3.67
C ALA A 17 10.32 4.54 -3.81
N GLN A 18 11.08 3.83 -2.98
CA GLN A 18 11.05 2.37 -2.95
C GLN A 18 9.71 1.83 -2.44
N LEU A 19 9.09 2.48 -1.45
CA LEU A 19 7.75 2.10 -1.01
C LEU A 19 6.74 2.27 -2.14
N ALA A 20 6.76 3.41 -2.87
CA ALA A 20 5.89 3.64 -4.00
C ALA A 20 6.04 2.57 -5.10
N SER A 21 7.27 2.25 -5.50
CA SER A 21 7.54 1.18 -6.47
C SER A 21 7.08 -0.20 -5.97
N SER A 22 7.19 -0.46 -4.66
CA SER A 22 6.70 -1.71 -4.07
C SER A 22 5.17 -1.79 -4.10
N GLN A 23 4.49 -0.68 -3.87
CA GLN A 23 3.02 -0.60 -3.94
C GLN A 23 2.51 -0.83 -5.36
N GLU A 24 3.19 -0.32 -6.40
CA GLU A 24 2.85 -0.61 -7.80
C GLU A 24 2.94 -2.11 -8.13
N LYS A 25 4.01 -2.78 -7.66
CA LYS A 25 4.18 -4.22 -7.86
C LYS A 25 3.08 -5.04 -7.19
N ILE A 26 2.74 -4.69 -5.94
CA ILE A 26 1.67 -5.35 -5.19
C ILE A 26 0.31 -5.08 -5.83
N ALA A 27 0.08 -3.83 -6.27
CA ALA A 27 -1.16 -3.45 -6.91
C ALA A 27 -1.41 -4.22 -8.22
N ALA A 28 -0.37 -4.72 -8.89
CA ALA A 28 -0.49 -5.51 -10.13
C ALA A 28 -0.97 -6.96 -9.92
N LEU A 29 -1.05 -7.45 -8.67
CA LEU A 29 -1.54 -8.79 -8.36
C LEU A 29 -3.05 -8.95 -8.65
N PRO A 30 -3.55 -10.18 -8.81
CA PRO A 30 -4.98 -10.45 -8.98
C PRO A 30 -5.83 -9.90 -7.82
N VAL A 31 -7.05 -9.47 -8.11
CA VAL A 31 -7.90 -8.75 -7.15
C VAL A 31 -8.34 -9.62 -5.96
N GLU A 32 -8.42 -10.92 -6.16
CA GLU A 32 -8.73 -11.94 -5.16
C GLU A 32 -7.54 -12.27 -4.23
N THR A 33 -6.36 -11.72 -4.51
CA THR A 33 -5.17 -11.95 -3.67
C THR A 33 -5.41 -11.39 -2.28
N VAL A 34 -5.40 -12.28 -1.28
CA VAL A 34 -5.48 -11.91 0.13
C VAL A 34 -4.14 -11.38 0.62
N ILE A 35 -4.19 -10.26 1.32
CA ILE A 35 -3.04 -9.61 1.95
C ILE A 35 -3.15 -9.82 3.45
N TYR A 36 -2.16 -10.50 4.01
CA TYR A 36 -1.98 -10.66 5.45
C TYR A 36 -0.90 -9.69 5.94
N PRO A 37 -1.27 -8.50 6.44
CA PRO A 37 -0.30 -7.54 6.93
C PRO A 37 0.29 -7.91 8.30
N GLY A 38 1.42 -7.30 8.64
CA GLY A 38 1.98 -7.41 10.00
C GLY A 38 1.16 -6.70 11.09
N HIS A 39 0.29 -5.76 10.72
CA HIS A 39 -0.59 -5.00 11.63
C HIS A 39 -1.96 -4.77 10.99
N GLY A 40 -3.00 -4.74 11.84
CA GLY A 40 -4.38 -4.52 11.41
C GLY A 40 -5.05 -5.81 10.89
N MET A 41 -6.19 -5.63 10.22
CA MET A 41 -6.96 -6.74 9.63
C MET A 41 -6.38 -7.13 8.27
N ASP A 42 -6.71 -8.34 7.84
CA ASP A 42 -6.51 -8.80 6.48
C ASP A 42 -7.38 -8.00 5.48
N THR A 43 -6.97 -8.04 4.22
CA THR A 43 -7.65 -7.36 3.12
C THR A 43 -7.37 -8.09 1.81
N THR A 44 -7.89 -7.60 0.69
CA THR A 44 -7.59 -8.10 -0.66
C THR A 44 -7.11 -6.97 -1.56
N ILE A 45 -6.37 -7.30 -2.61
CA ILE A 45 -5.96 -6.31 -3.61
C ILE A 45 -7.18 -5.59 -4.22
N GLY A 46 -8.26 -6.31 -4.46
CA GLY A 46 -9.52 -5.73 -4.95
C GLY A 46 -10.10 -4.68 -4.00
N GLN A 47 -10.17 -4.99 -2.70
CA GLN A 47 -10.63 -4.02 -1.69
C GLN A 47 -9.73 -2.80 -1.64
N GLU A 48 -8.41 -3.00 -1.60
CA GLU A 48 -7.47 -1.87 -1.48
C GLU A 48 -7.44 -0.99 -2.73
N ARG A 49 -7.61 -1.55 -3.94
CA ARG A 49 -7.77 -0.75 -5.16
C ARG A 49 -9.02 0.15 -5.13
N LEU A 50 -10.06 -0.22 -4.38
CA LEU A 50 -11.28 0.58 -4.25
C LEU A 50 -11.16 1.61 -3.11
N SER A 51 -10.71 1.18 -1.93
CA SER A 51 -10.80 1.98 -0.71
C SER A 51 -9.48 2.63 -0.26
N ASN A 52 -8.32 2.08 -0.62
CA ASN A 52 -7.06 2.58 -0.12
C ASN A 52 -6.63 3.83 -0.91
N PRO A 53 -6.49 4.99 -0.26
CA PRO A 53 -6.21 6.25 -0.95
C PRO A 53 -4.86 6.21 -1.70
N PHE A 54 -3.91 5.37 -1.27
CA PHE A 54 -2.61 5.23 -1.91
C PHE A 54 -2.61 4.27 -3.11
N LEU A 55 -3.67 3.46 -3.30
CA LEU A 55 -3.82 2.56 -4.45
C LEU A 55 -4.89 3.03 -5.44
N ASN A 56 -5.91 3.77 -4.99
CA ASN A 56 -6.96 4.32 -5.85
C ASN A 56 -6.62 5.71 -6.44
N GLY A 57 -5.47 6.27 -6.07
CA GLY A 57 -4.97 7.55 -6.59
C GLY A 57 -5.44 8.81 -5.82
N SER A 58 -6.20 8.66 -4.73
CA SER A 58 -6.69 9.79 -3.91
C SER A 58 -5.60 10.42 -3.04
N ALA A 59 -4.52 9.69 -2.73
CA ALA A 59 -3.35 10.17 -2.01
C ALA A 59 -2.06 9.75 -2.71
N ARG A 60 -0.97 10.47 -2.43
CA ARG A 60 0.36 10.19 -2.98
C ARG A 60 1.38 10.06 -1.86
N ILE A 61 2.36 9.18 -2.07
CA ILE A 61 3.54 9.09 -1.21
C ILE A 61 4.43 10.29 -1.55
N VAL A 62 4.60 11.21 -0.60
CA VAL A 62 5.44 12.40 -0.78
C VAL A 62 6.91 12.00 -0.64
N GLN A 63 7.73 12.39 -1.61
CA GLN A 63 9.18 12.31 -1.51
C GLN A 63 9.67 13.54 -0.73
N LYS A 64 10.37 13.31 0.38
CA LYS A 64 11.10 14.35 1.12
C LYS A 64 12.56 14.34 0.70
#